data_AF-A0A4S0QHN6-F1
#
_entry.id   AF-A0A4S0QHN6-F1
#
_cell.length_a   1.000
_cell.length_b   1.000
_cell.length_c   1.000
_cell.angle_alpha   90.00
_cell.angle_beta   90.00
_cell.angle_gamma   90.00
#
_symmetry.space_group_name_H-M   'P 1'
#
loop_
_entity.id
_entity.type
_entity.pdbx_description
1 polymer ?
#
loop_
_entity_poly.entity_id
_entity_poly.type
_entity_poly.pdbx_seq_one_letter_code
_entity_poly.pdbx_strand_id
1 'polypeptide(L)'
;LFVLLPLMIITGLAMSPSMNSVLPWLNDVLGGRQTARTIHFTVMVLLVGFFIIHMLMILAAGPINELRSIITGWYRTDPPAHDDSSSERSA
;
A
#
# COMPACT_ATOMS: atom_id res chain seq x y z
N LEU A 1 -6.35 -0.84 3.51
CA LEU A 1 -7.00 -0.59 2.20
C LEU A 1 -8.53 -0.69 2.27
N PHE A 2 -9.08 -1.79 2.80
CA PHE A 2 -10.53 -2.04 2.91
C PHE A 2 -11.34 -0.95 3.65
N VAL A 3 -10.71 -0.15 4.51
CA VAL A 3 -11.36 0.97 5.22
C VAL A 3 -11.05 2.32 4.57
N LEU A 4 -9.79 2.53 4.14
CA LEU A 4 -9.34 3.80 3.55
C LEU A 4 -10.02 4.09 2.19
N LEU A 5 -10.19 3.08 1.34
CA LEU A 5 -10.85 3.25 0.04
C LEU A 5 -12.33 3.66 0.16
N PRO A 6 -13.21 2.96 0.91
CA PRO A 6 -14.58 3.41 1.03
C PRO A 6 -14.70 4.79 1.70
N LEU A 7 -13.82 5.10 2.67
CA LEU A 7 -13.81 6.43 3.30
C LEU A 7 -13.41 7.54 2.31
N MET A 8 -12.46 7.28 1.41
CA MET A 8 -12.08 8.18 0.32
C MET A 8 -13.24 8.41 -0.64
N ILE A 9 -13.99 7.36 -0.99
CA ILE A 9 -15.16 7.44 -1.87
C ILE A 9 -16.25 8.27 -1.20
N ILE A 10 -16.59 7.98 0.05
CA ILE A 10 -17.65 8.68 0.79
C ILE A 10 -17.34 10.17 0.94
N THR A 11 -16.10 10.53 1.31
CA THR A 11 -15.69 11.93 1.46
C THR A 11 -15.61 12.68 0.12
N GLY A 12 -15.20 12.01 -0.96
CA GLY A 12 -15.23 12.59 -2.31
C GLY A 12 -16.66 12.82 -2.81
N LEU A 13 -17.56 11.88 -2.49
CA LEU A 13 -18.99 12.00 -2.81
C LEU A 13 -19.63 13.19 -2.06
N ALA A 14 -19.30 13.35 -0.78
CA ALA A 14 -19.78 14.45 0.05
C ALA A 14 -19.32 15.84 -0.42
N MET A 15 -18.16 15.93 -1.06
CA MET A 15 -17.66 17.18 -1.68
C MET A 15 -18.24 17.46 -3.07
N SER A 16 -18.95 16.52 -3.69
CA SER A 16 -19.55 16.73 -5.01
C SER A 16 -20.84 17.59 -4.90
N PRO A 17 -21.02 18.60 -5.77
CA PRO A 17 -22.22 19.44 -5.77
C PRO A 17 -23.51 18.65 -6.04
N SER A 18 -23.42 17.56 -6.82
CA SER A 18 -24.57 16.74 -7.21
C SER A 18 -25.07 15.80 -6.11
N MET A 19 -24.20 15.30 -5.22
CA MET A 19 -24.65 14.46 -4.09
C MET A 19 -25.05 15.25 -2.87
N ASN A 20 -24.58 16.49 -2.71
CA ASN A 20 -25.09 17.35 -1.63
C ASN A 20 -26.57 17.72 -1.81
N SER A 21 -27.10 17.72 -3.04
CA SER A 21 -28.53 17.93 -3.30
C SER A 21 -29.39 16.68 -3.09
N VAL A 22 -28.79 15.48 -3.14
CA VAL A 22 -29.49 14.19 -3.00
C VAL A 22 -29.36 13.63 -1.58
N LEU A 23 -28.23 13.86 -0.91
CA LEU A 23 -27.89 13.36 0.43
C LEU A 23 -27.34 14.48 1.33
N PRO A 24 -28.15 15.49 1.69
CA PRO A 24 -27.70 16.60 2.53
C PRO A 24 -27.19 16.14 3.91
N TRP A 25 -27.74 15.05 4.45
CA TRP A 25 -27.33 14.46 5.73
C TRP A 25 -25.91 13.89 5.72
N LEU A 26 -25.34 13.58 4.54
CA LEU A 26 -24.00 13.00 4.43
C LEU A 26 -22.92 13.99 4.86
N ASN A 27 -23.11 15.29 4.55
CA ASN A 27 -22.20 16.34 5.00
C ASN A 27 -22.37 16.66 6.49
N ASP A 28 -23.58 16.53 7.03
CA ASP A 28 -23.85 16.75 8.46
C ASP A 28 -23.21 15.66 9.32
N VAL A 29 -23.26 14.39 8.88
CA VAL A 29 -22.59 13.26 9.56
C VAL A 29 -21.06 13.41 9.53
N LEU A 30 -20.52 14.01 8.46
CA LEU A 30 -19.08 14.28 8.33
C LEU A 30 -18.64 15.57 9.05
N GLY A 31 -19.54 16.28 9.73
CA GLY A 31 -19.21 17.50 10.48
C GLY A 31 -18.99 18.73 9.60
N GLY A 32 -19.61 18.77 8.42
CA GLY A 32 -19.60 19.90 7.50
C GLY A 32 -18.53 19.83 6.39
N ARG A 33 -18.66 20.75 5.41
CA ARG A 33 -17.83 20.78 4.19
C ARG A 33 -16.32 20.92 4.45
N GLN A 34 -15.95 21.68 5.47
CA GLN A 34 -14.54 21.92 5.80
C GLN A 34 -13.91 20.64 6.39
N THR A 35 -14.64 19.97 7.28
CA THR A 35 -14.22 18.70 7.87
C THR A 35 -14.12 17.61 6.80
N ALA A 36 -15.08 17.53 5.88
CA ALA A 36 -15.02 16.61 4.73
C ALA A 36 -13.73 16.81 3.90
N ARG A 37 -13.33 18.06 3.64
CA ARG A 37 -12.10 18.37 2.92
C ARG A 37 -10.84 17.93 3.67
N THR A 38 -10.78 18.21 4.96
CA THR A 38 -9.64 17.79 5.80
C THR A 38 -9.52 16.27 5.83
N ILE A 39 -10.61 15.54 6.07
CA ILE A 39 -10.62 14.06 6.11
C ILE A 39 -10.18 13.51 4.76
N HIS A 40 -10.71 14.05 3.65
CA HIS A 40 -10.32 13.61 2.31
C HIS A 40 -8.81 13.83 2.06
N PHE A 41 -8.28 15.00 2.40
CA PHE A 41 -6.86 15.27 2.22
C PHE A 41 -5.98 14.34 3.07
N THR A 42 -6.36 14.09 4.32
CA THR A 42 -5.68 13.14 5.20
C THR A 42 -5.68 11.71 4.62
N VAL A 43 -6.84 11.23 4.15
CA VAL A 43 -6.94 9.88 3.55
C VAL A 43 -6.14 9.79 2.25
N MET A 44 -6.10 10.85 1.45
CA MET A 44 -5.32 10.93 0.21
C MET A 44 -3.84 10.78 0.51
N VAL A 45 -3.32 11.55 1.48
CA VAL A 45 -1.91 11.48 1.91
C VAL A 45 -1.57 10.09 2.45
N LEU A 46 -2.45 9.47 3.23
CA LEU A 46 -2.23 8.10 3.73
C LEU A 46 -2.18 7.06 2.61
N LEU A 47 -3.06 7.17 1.59
CA LEU A 47 -3.04 6.26 0.44
C LEU A 47 -1.80 6.45 -0.43
N VAL A 48 -1.38 7.69 -0.68
CA VAL A 48 -0.14 7.98 -1.42
C VAL A 48 1.08 7.47 -0.65
N GLY A 49 1.15 7.72 0.67
CA GLY A 49 2.22 7.21 1.53
C GLY A 49 2.27 5.69 1.55
N PHE A 50 1.11 5.03 1.66
CA PHE A 50 1.00 3.57 1.54
C PHE A 50 1.51 3.09 0.19
N PHE A 51 1.12 3.73 -0.91
CA PHE A 51 1.57 3.38 -2.26
C PHE A 51 3.09 3.49 -2.40
N ILE A 52 3.70 4.56 -1.88
CA ILE A 52 5.17 4.73 -1.90
C ILE A 52 5.85 3.61 -1.13
N ILE A 53 5.44 3.36 0.12
CA ILE A 53 6.03 2.29 0.95
C ILE A 53 5.85 0.93 0.24
N HIS A 54 4.68 0.68 -0.32
CA HIS A 54 4.38 -0.53 -1.08
C HIS A 54 5.31 -0.72 -2.28
N MET A 55 5.53 0.34 -3.07
CA MET A 55 6.48 0.33 -4.18
C MET A 55 7.91 0.11 -3.70
N LEU A 56 8.34 0.75 -2.61
CA LEU A 56 9.67 0.55 -2.05
C LEU A 56 9.90 -0.90 -1.61
N MET A 57 8.92 -1.54 -0.98
CA MET A 57 9.00 -2.96 -0.63
C MET A 57 9.17 -3.84 -1.86
N ILE A 58 8.43 -3.55 -2.95
CA ILE A 58 8.56 -4.28 -4.24
C ILE A 58 9.95 -4.09 -4.86
N LEU A 59 10.48 -2.85 -4.83
CA LEU A 59 11.81 -2.56 -5.36
C LEU A 59 12.90 -3.24 -4.53
N ALA A 60 12.78 -3.24 -3.19
CA ALA A 60 13.73 -3.85 -2.27
C ALA A 60 13.73 -5.38 -2.34
N ALA A 61 12.56 -6.01 -2.49
CA ALA A 61 12.42 -7.46 -2.69
C ALA A 61 12.91 -7.92 -4.08
N GLY A 62 13.11 -6.97 -5.01
CA GLY A 62 13.46 -7.25 -6.39
C GLY A 62 12.21 -7.60 -7.21
N PRO A 63 11.65 -6.69 -8.03
CA PRO A 63 10.40 -6.91 -8.75
C PRO A 63 10.46 -8.12 -9.69
N ILE A 64 11.64 -8.42 -10.23
CA ILE A 64 11.86 -9.61 -11.08
C ILE A 64 11.87 -10.90 -10.25
N ASN A 65 12.33 -10.87 -8.99
CA ASN A 65 12.39 -12.06 -8.13
C ASN A 65 10.99 -12.44 -7.61
N GLU A 66 10.17 -11.45 -7.23
CA GLU A 66 8.77 -11.67 -6.83
C GLU A 66 7.89 -12.09 -8.02
N LEU A 67 8.03 -11.44 -9.19
CA LEU A 67 7.28 -11.84 -10.38
C LEU A 67 7.71 -13.22 -10.91
N ARG A 68 9.01 -13.58 -10.85
CA ARG A 68 9.44 -14.97 -11.09
C ARG A 68 8.93 -15.93 -10.03
N SER A 69 8.85 -15.53 -8.77
CA SER A 69 8.31 -16.39 -7.71
C SER A 69 6.84 -16.75 -8.02
N ILE A 70 6.04 -15.78 -8.46
CA ILE A 70 4.63 -15.98 -8.82
C ILE A 70 4.46 -16.74 -10.15
N ILE A 71 5.27 -16.41 -11.17
CA ILE A 71 5.12 -16.99 -12.53
C ILE A 71 5.82 -18.34 -12.67
N THR A 72 7.00 -18.50 -12.05
CA THR A 72 7.83 -19.71 -12.18
C THR A 72 7.86 -20.57 -10.92
N GLY A 73 7.48 -20.08 -9.74
CA GLY A 73 7.47 -20.86 -8.49
C GLY A 73 8.85 -21.09 -7.85
N TRP A 74 9.93 -20.50 -8.40
CA TRP A 74 11.30 -20.72 -7.92
C TRP A 74 11.84 -19.47 -7.21
N TYR A 75 11.93 -19.53 -5.89
CA TYR A 75 12.67 -18.58 -5.07
C TYR A 75 14.13 -19.07 -4.95
N ARG A 76 15.10 -18.35 -5.52
CA ARG A 76 16.52 -18.63 -5.24
C ARG A 76 16.86 -18.02 -3.88
N THR A 77 16.75 -18.81 -2.83
CA THR A 77 17.65 -18.64 -1.68
C THR A 77 19.00 -19.21 -2.11
N ASP A 78 20.02 -18.39 -2.27
CA ASP A 78 21.39 -18.93 -2.37
C ASP A 78 21.63 -19.82 -1.14
N PRO A 79 21.99 -21.10 -1.32
CA PRO A 79 22.37 -21.95 -0.21
C PRO A 79 23.53 -21.30 0.53
N PRO A 80 23.57 -21.34 1.88
CA PRO A 80 24.72 -20.85 2.62
C PRO A 80 25.96 -21.57 2.10
N ALA A 81 26.96 -20.79 1.67
CA ALA A 81 28.23 -21.30 1.19
C ALA A 81 28.75 -22.31 2.23
N HIS A 82 28.93 -23.55 1.79
CA HIS A 82 29.53 -24.60 2.58
C HIS A 82 30.92 -24.13 2.97
N ASP A 83 31.16 -24.00 4.27
CA ASP A 83 32.44 -23.66 4.83
C ASP A 83 33.38 -24.85 4.64
N ASP A 84 34.20 -24.80 3.60
CA ASP A 84 35.29 -25.75 3.37
C ASP A 84 36.41 -25.49 4.40
N SER A 85 36.15 -25.82 5.67
CA SER A 85 37.10 -25.67 6.78
C SER A 85 37.86 -26.96 7.12
N SER A 86 37.89 -27.96 6.23
CA SER A 86 38.39 -29.31 6.58
C SER A 86 39.61 -29.85 5.81
N SER A 87 40.17 -29.15 4.81
CA SER A 87 41.26 -29.74 4.00
C SER A 87 42.70 -29.30 4.31
N GLU A 88 42.94 -28.29 5.15
CA GLU A 88 44.31 -27.75 5.37
C GLU A 88 45.04 -28.27 6.63
N ARG A 89 44.46 -29.21 7.39
CA ARG A 89 45.11 -29.80 8.58
C ARG A 89 45.83 -31.12 8.34
N SER A 90 46.02 -31.55 7.09
CA SER A 90 46.64 -32.85 6.79
C SER A 90 47.47 -32.80 5.50
N ALA A 91 48.62 -32.11 5.53
CA ALA A 91 49.73 -32.32 4.59
C ALA A 91 51.04 -31.85 5.23
#